data_AF-A0A7X7U5M3-F1
#
_entry.id   AF-A0A7X7U5M3-F1
#
_cell.length_a   1.000
_cell.length_b   1.000
_cell.length_c   1.000
_cell.angle_alpha   90.00
_cell.angle_beta   90.00
_cell.angle_gamma   90.00
#
_symmetry.space_group_name_H-M   'P 1'
#
loop_
_entity.id
_entity.type
_entity.pdbx_description
1 polymer ?
#
loop_
_entity_poly.entity_id
_entity_poly.type
_entity_poly.pdbx_seq_one_letter_code
_entity_poly.pdbx_strand_id
1 'polypeptide(L)'
;MDYRDNYWDDESGVWFLVPKAVYEDPCNWYEDHMPWHRGSNQDWGWVHDVSSRVPLDATGIASATLTIRAWDVDSAEGEDDAIFVNSRYLGSLVGVDRDWQAVTFNLPAPVLNDLWNNAQLYVYMDIDQMLNPSIGYRVTLDNSILTIRYNTSGTAPTTVPVFRFWSPLSSSHFYTTNEAERDSILANYSSDIWTYEGTAYNALLTAGTTAARPVHRFWSPSASGHFYTISTTEKDGIIATYPSSVWTYEGIAFYAFAAGEQPLGTSPVYRFWSPLVSHHFFTMNAAEKDYILANYSSSVWTYEGIAWYAFEP
;
A
#
# COMPACT_ATOMS: atom_id res chain seq x y z
N MET A 1 -2.50 -3.42 4.27
CA MET A 1 -3.14 -2.25 4.92
C MET A 1 -2.62 -2.16 6.33
N ASP A 2 -2.41 -0.92 6.80
CA ASP A 2 -1.96 -0.52 8.13
C ASP A 2 -3.11 -0.68 9.14
N TYR A 3 -2.78 -1.09 10.37
CA TYR A 3 -3.65 -1.76 11.36
C TYR A 3 -4.42 -0.79 12.28
N ARG A 4 -4.83 0.38 11.78
CA ARG A 4 -5.33 1.47 12.64
C ARG A 4 -6.84 1.75 12.60
N ASP A 5 -7.61 1.02 11.80
CA ASP A 5 -9.06 1.29 11.64
C ASP A 5 -9.98 0.33 12.40
N ASN A 6 -9.45 -0.40 13.38
CA ASN A 6 -10.26 -1.11 14.35
C ASN A 6 -10.72 -0.11 15.42
N TYR A 7 -11.95 0.41 15.30
CA TYR A 7 -12.63 1.08 16.42
C TYR A 7 -12.84 0.01 17.51
N TRP A 8 -12.06 0.08 18.59
CA TRP A 8 -12.16 -0.82 19.73
C TRP A 8 -12.40 -0.02 20.99
N ASP A 9 -13.44 -0.44 21.71
CA ASP A 9 -13.80 -0.02 23.07
C ASP A 9 -12.60 -0.19 24.01
N ASP A 10 -12.54 0.70 24.98
CA ASP A 10 -11.35 1.42 25.41
C ASP A 10 -10.65 0.69 26.55
N GLU A 11 -9.35 0.40 26.44
CA GLU A 11 -8.43 0.50 27.58
C GLU A 11 -6.96 0.39 27.16
N SER A 12 -6.25 1.51 27.31
CA SER A 12 -4.78 1.68 27.34
C SER A 12 -3.96 1.33 26.08
N GLY A 13 -3.48 2.39 25.40
CA GLY A 13 -2.63 2.32 24.22
C GLY A 13 -1.35 1.50 24.38
N VAL A 14 -0.87 0.93 23.27
CA VAL A 14 0.20 -0.08 23.26
C VAL A 14 1.38 0.30 22.36
N TRP A 15 2.58 0.00 22.87
CA TRP A 15 3.89 0.13 22.22
C TRP A 15 4.45 -1.29 21.92
N PHE A 16 5.21 -1.42 20.82
CA PHE A 16 5.63 -2.69 20.21
C PHE A 16 6.92 -3.30 20.77
N LEU A 17 7.01 -4.63 20.89
CA LEU A 17 8.28 -5.40 20.84
C LEU A 17 8.02 -6.84 20.37
N VAL A 18 8.82 -7.30 19.39
CA VAL A 18 8.77 -8.65 18.80
C VAL A 18 9.23 -9.69 19.85
N PRO A 19 8.64 -10.91 19.90
CA PRO A 19 9.24 -12.02 20.65
C PRO A 19 10.62 -12.32 20.07
N LYS A 20 11.65 -11.84 20.76
CA LYS A 20 13.03 -12.10 20.34
C LYS A 20 13.29 -13.56 20.70
N ALA A 21 13.70 -14.36 19.72
CA ALA A 21 14.32 -15.66 20.00
C ALA A 21 15.61 -15.40 20.80
N VAL A 22 15.51 -15.33 22.13
CA VAL A 22 16.68 -15.19 22.98
C VAL A 22 17.22 -16.59 23.19
N TYR A 23 18.23 -16.94 22.41
CA TYR A 23 19.11 -18.11 22.58
C TYR A 23 19.85 -18.13 23.94
N GLU A 24 19.49 -17.27 24.90
CA GLU A 24 20.20 -17.03 26.16
C GLU A 24 19.30 -17.11 27.40
N ASP A 25 18.05 -17.56 27.30
CA ASP A 25 17.26 -17.88 28.50
C ASP A 25 17.36 -19.39 28.85
N PRO A 26 18.09 -19.76 29.92
CA PRO A 26 18.21 -21.15 30.36
C PRO A 26 16.93 -21.74 30.95
N CYS A 27 15.88 -20.94 31.13
CA CYS A 27 14.58 -21.40 31.62
C CYS A 27 13.58 -21.75 30.52
N ASN A 28 13.83 -21.40 29.24
CA ASN A 28 12.95 -21.71 28.10
C ASN A 28 11.48 -21.26 28.28
N TRP A 29 11.25 -20.23 29.09
CA TRP A 29 9.93 -19.65 29.28
C TRP A 29 9.83 -18.51 28.28
N TYR A 30 9.22 -18.77 27.13
CA TYR A 30 8.83 -17.73 26.20
C TYR A 30 7.91 -16.78 26.96
N GLU A 31 8.44 -15.68 27.48
CA GLU A 31 7.63 -14.65 28.11
C GLU A 31 6.77 -14.02 27.03
N ASP A 32 5.50 -14.39 27.04
CA ASP A 32 4.47 -13.77 26.24
C ASP A 32 4.29 -12.35 26.66
N HIS A 33 4.33 -11.49 25.67
CA HIS A 33 3.92 -10.13 25.86
C HIS A 33 2.79 -9.81 24.89
N MET A 34 1.80 -9.11 25.45
CA MET A 34 0.64 -8.50 24.80
C MET A 34 1.04 -7.76 23.50
N PRO A 35 0.17 -7.68 22.46
CA PRO A 35 -1.29 -7.56 22.61
C PRO A 35 -2.20 -8.62 21.95
N TRP A 36 -1.73 -9.54 21.10
CA TRP A 36 -2.62 -10.44 20.35
C TRP A 36 -2.46 -11.92 20.68
N HIS A 37 -2.21 -12.23 21.95
CA HIS A 37 -2.38 -13.60 22.43
C HIS A 37 -3.70 -13.77 23.18
N ARG A 38 -4.25 -14.96 23.07
CA ARG A 38 -5.44 -15.40 23.80
C ARG A 38 -5.17 -16.81 24.30
N GLY A 39 -5.53 -17.08 25.54
CA GLY A 39 -5.46 -18.43 26.08
C GLY A 39 -6.49 -19.32 25.37
N SER A 40 -6.28 -20.64 25.45
CA SER A 40 -7.16 -21.64 24.84
C SER A 40 -8.64 -21.40 25.13
N ASN A 41 -8.98 -20.96 26.34
CA ASN A 41 -10.37 -20.66 26.73
C ASN A 41 -10.87 -19.24 26.40
N GLN A 42 -10.19 -18.50 25.53
CA GLN A 42 -10.51 -17.12 25.21
C GLN A 42 -10.71 -16.92 23.71
N ASP A 43 -11.95 -16.98 23.28
CA ASP A 43 -12.29 -16.67 21.90
C ASP A 43 -12.07 -15.20 21.52
N TRP A 44 -11.92 -14.95 20.22
CA TRP A 44 -11.61 -13.60 19.73
C TRP A 44 -12.20 -13.32 18.35
N GLY A 45 -12.47 -12.06 18.05
CA GLY A 45 -12.96 -11.64 16.74
C GLY A 45 -12.52 -10.24 16.34
N TRP A 46 -12.55 -9.96 15.04
CA TRP A 46 -12.19 -8.68 14.44
C TRP A 46 -12.97 -8.45 13.14
N VAL A 47 -12.90 -7.24 12.58
CA VAL A 47 -13.64 -6.86 11.37
C VAL A 47 -12.66 -6.35 10.31
N HIS A 48 -12.87 -6.77 9.06
CA HIS A 48 -12.29 -6.10 7.89
C HIS A 48 -13.35 -5.18 7.29
N ASP A 49 -13.16 -3.86 7.39
CA ASP A 49 -13.98 -2.86 6.71
C ASP A 49 -13.33 -2.45 5.38
N VAL A 50 -14.06 -2.63 4.28
CA VAL A 50 -13.60 -2.33 2.92
C VAL A 50 -14.45 -1.25 2.26
N SER A 51 -15.33 -0.57 3.00
CA SER A 51 -16.27 0.44 2.46
C SER A 51 -15.58 1.55 1.67
N SER A 52 -14.42 2.02 2.12
CA SER A 52 -13.61 3.04 1.44
C SER A 52 -12.72 2.49 0.31
N ARG A 53 -12.73 1.18 0.09
CA ARG A 53 -11.77 0.46 -0.76
C ARG A 53 -12.41 -0.31 -1.90
N VAL A 54 -13.74 -0.32 -1.98
CA VAL A 54 -14.46 -0.91 -3.12
C VAL A 54 -14.17 -0.04 -4.37
N PRO A 55 -13.66 -0.62 -5.47
CA PRO A 55 -13.47 0.12 -6.71
C PRO A 55 -14.79 0.70 -7.20
N LEU A 56 -14.78 1.95 -7.64
CA LEU A 56 -15.97 2.67 -8.12
C LEU A 56 -16.63 1.99 -9.34
N ASP A 57 -15.87 1.23 -10.12
CA ASP A 57 -16.35 0.47 -11.29
C ASP A 57 -16.65 -1.01 -10.98
N ALA A 58 -16.55 -1.42 -9.71
CA ALA A 58 -16.86 -2.77 -9.28
C ALA A 58 -18.35 -3.08 -9.46
N THR A 59 -18.65 -4.23 -10.06
CA THR A 59 -20.01 -4.75 -10.27
C THR A 59 -20.33 -5.93 -9.35
N GLY A 60 -19.33 -6.40 -8.59
CA GLY A 60 -19.46 -7.46 -7.59
C GLY A 60 -18.09 -8.02 -7.20
N ILE A 61 -18.07 -9.01 -6.31
CA ILE A 61 -16.85 -9.73 -5.92
C ILE A 61 -16.72 -10.99 -6.76
N ALA A 62 -15.60 -11.13 -7.48
CA ALA A 62 -15.26 -12.32 -8.27
C ALA A 62 -14.72 -13.45 -7.37
N SER A 63 -13.84 -13.11 -6.43
CA SER A 63 -13.30 -14.04 -5.43
C SER A 63 -12.69 -13.25 -4.27
N ALA A 64 -12.56 -13.88 -3.09
CA ALA A 64 -11.81 -13.32 -1.99
C ALA A 64 -11.13 -14.41 -1.16
N THR A 65 -10.01 -14.07 -0.54
CA THR A 65 -9.27 -14.94 0.38
C THR A 65 -8.98 -14.22 1.68
N LEU A 66 -9.04 -14.97 2.79
CA LEU A 66 -8.62 -14.52 4.11
C LEU A 66 -7.35 -15.28 4.50
N THR A 67 -6.24 -14.56 4.65
CA THR A 67 -4.98 -15.13 5.15
C THR A 67 -4.78 -14.70 6.59
N ILE A 68 -4.54 -15.65 7.49
CA ILE A 68 -4.29 -15.41 8.92
C ILE A 68 -2.91 -15.98 9.23
N ARG A 69 -2.04 -15.14 9.79
CA ARG A 69 -0.72 -15.54 10.28
C ARG A 69 -0.70 -15.53 11.80
N ALA A 70 -0.46 -16.69 12.39
CA ALA A 70 -0.43 -16.88 13.83
C ALA A 70 0.67 -17.87 14.24
N TRP A 71 1.06 -17.84 15.51
CA TRP A 71 2.03 -18.76 16.11
C TRP A 71 1.27 -19.83 16.89
N ASP A 72 1.77 -21.07 16.76
CA ASP A 72 1.45 -22.21 17.65
C ASP A 72 0.05 -22.72 17.42
N VAL A 73 -0.29 -22.86 16.13
CA VAL A 73 -1.63 -23.22 15.65
C VAL A 73 -1.69 -24.69 15.22
N ASP A 74 -0.80 -25.53 15.73
CA ASP A 74 -0.95 -26.97 15.60
C ASP A 74 -2.01 -27.49 16.58
N SER A 75 -2.80 -28.46 16.13
CA SER A 75 -3.88 -29.05 16.92
C SER A 75 -3.29 -30.01 17.98
N ALA A 76 -2.72 -29.46 19.06
CA ALA A 76 -2.23 -30.19 20.22
C ALA A 76 -3.08 -29.89 21.46
N GLU A 77 -3.21 -30.89 22.35
CA GLU A 77 -3.73 -30.74 23.72
C GLU A 77 -5.06 -29.96 23.94
N GLY A 78 -5.94 -29.85 22.94
CA GLY A 78 -7.26 -29.21 23.11
C GLY A 78 -7.44 -27.91 22.33
N GLU A 79 -6.37 -27.37 21.74
CA GLU A 79 -6.44 -26.20 20.87
C GLU A 79 -6.96 -26.58 19.49
N ASP A 80 -8.06 -25.95 19.10
CA ASP A 80 -8.64 -26.05 17.77
C ASP A 80 -9.07 -24.64 17.36
N ASP A 81 -8.18 -23.96 16.64
CA ASP A 81 -8.30 -22.56 16.24
C ASP A 81 -9.28 -22.40 15.06
N ALA A 82 -10.53 -22.71 15.32
CA ALA A 82 -11.61 -22.72 14.37
C ALA A 82 -11.96 -21.29 13.93
N ILE A 83 -11.80 -21.03 12.63
CA ILE A 83 -12.11 -19.73 12.02
C ILE A 83 -13.52 -19.73 11.49
N PHE A 84 -14.27 -18.71 11.91
CA PHE A 84 -15.58 -18.38 11.43
C PHE A 84 -15.57 -17.01 10.76
N VAL A 85 -16.34 -16.89 9.69
CA VAL A 85 -16.58 -15.62 9.00
C VAL A 85 -18.07 -15.37 8.86
N ASN A 86 -18.57 -14.22 9.33
CA ASN A 86 -20.00 -13.90 9.40
C ASN A 86 -20.82 -15.08 9.99
N SER A 87 -20.34 -15.64 11.11
CA SER A 87 -20.92 -16.81 11.80
C SER A 87 -20.90 -18.14 11.01
N ARG A 88 -20.07 -18.24 9.95
CA ARG A 88 -19.91 -19.48 9.15
C ARG A 88 -18.53 -20.06 9.38
N TYR A 89 -18.46 -21.34 9.75
CA TYR A 89 -17.20 -22.05 9.87
C TYR A 89 -16.49 -22.13 8.51
N LEU A 90 -15.21 -21.79 8.52
CA LEU A 90 -14.35 -21.71 7.33
C LEU A 90 -13.26 -22.79 7.34
N GLY A 91 -12.85 -23.24 8.53
CA GLY A 91 -11.77 -24.19 8.77
C GLY A 91 -10.96 -23.76 9.98
N SER A 92 -10.03 -24.59 10.45
CA SER A 92 -9.13 -24.23 11.54
C SER A 92 -7.79 -23.70 11.03
N LEU A 93 -7.09 -22.91 11.86
CA LEU A 93 -5.65 -22.72 11.65
C LEU A 93 -4.94 -24.06 11.84
N VAL A 94 -3.87 -24.27 11.10
CA VAL A 94 -3.09 -25.51 11.11
C VAL A 94 -1.62 -25.16 10.97
N GLY A 95 -0.79 -25.86 11.72
CA GLY A 95 0.62 -25.50 11.84
C GLY A 95 1.54 -26.58 12.34
N VAL A 96 2.70 -26.14 12.81
CA VAL A 96 3.68 -26.95 13.52
C VAL A 96 3.95 -26.31 14.88
N ASP A 97 4.22 -27.17 15.87
CA ASP A 97 4.55 -26.80 17.24
C ASP A 97 5.59 -25.68 17.29
N ARG A 98 5.23 -24.61 18.00
CA ARG A 98 6.03 -23.42 18.30
C ARG A 98 6.61 -22.70 17.07
N ASP A 99 5.86 -22.62 15.98
CA ASP A 99 6.26 -21.83 14.81
C ASP A 99 5.12 -20.93 14.29
N TRP A 100 5.52 -19.93 13.50
CA TRP A 100 4.62 -19.04 12.78
C TRP A 100 4.10 -19.68 11.51
N GLN A 101 2.77 -19.73 11.37
CA GLN A 101 2.11 -20.34 10.23
C GLN A 101 1.11 -19.37 9.62
N ALA A 102 1.00 -19.41 8.29
CA ALA A 102 0.06 -18.59 7.55
C ALA A 102 -0.93 -19.50 6.83
N VAL A 103 -2.19 -19.44 7.24
CA VAL A 103 -3.27 -20.24 6.65
C VAL A 103 -4.15 -19.34 5.80
N THR A 104 -4.46 -19.79 4.58
CA THR A 104 -5.28 -19.03 3.64
C THR A 104 -6.57 -19.77 3.34
N PHE A 105 -7.69 -19.10 3.56
CA PHE A 105 -9.02 -19.61 3.32
C PHE A 105 -9.65 -18.91 2.09
N ASN A 106 -10.28 -19.70 1.22
CA ASN A 106 -11.13 -19.15 0.15
C ASN A 106 -12.51 -18.83 0.73
N LEU A 107 -12.99 -17.60 0.53
CA LEU A 107 -14.31 -17.20 1.03
C LEU A 107 -15.41 -17.77 0.12
N PRO A 108 -16.40 -18.50 0.68
CA PRO A 108 -17.45 -19.13 -0.11
C PRO A 108 -18.48 -18.09 -0.61
N ALA A 109 -19.22 -18.43 -1.67
CA ALA A 109 -20.14 -17.51 -2.33
C ALA A 109 -21.14 -16.77 -1.39
N PRO A 110 -21.72 -17.40 -0.36
CA PRO A 110 -22.57 -16.68 0.60
C PRO A 110 -21.82 -15.57 1.35
N VAL A 111 -20.56 -15.81 1.75
CA VAL A 111 -19.72 -14.82 2.42
C VAL A 111 -19.34 -13.69 1.46
N LEU A 112 -19.07 -13.99 0.18
CA LEU A 112 -18.83 -12.97 -0.83
C LEU A 112 -20.04 -12.06 -1.02
N ASN A 113 -21.25 -12.61 -1.00
CA ASN A 113 -22.49 -11.83 -1.10
C ASN A 113 -22.67 -10.93 0.14
N ASP A 114 -22.46 -11.47 1.34
CA ASP A 114 -22.55 -10.68 2.58
C ASP A 114 -21.51 -9.55 2.58
N LEU A 115 -20.27 -9.85 2.19
CA LEU A 115 -19.18 -8.88 2.09
C LEU A 115 -19.48 -7.78 1.06
N TRP A 116 -20.04 -8.14 -0.10
CA TRP A 116 -20.43 -7.16 -1.12
C TRP A 116 -21.53 -6.23 -0.63
N ASN A 117 -22.54 -6.75 0.07
CA ASN A 117 -23.68 -5.97 0.54
C ASN A 117 -23.36 -5.10 1.75
N ASN A 118 -22.50 -5.59 2.65
CA ASN A 118 -22.22 -4.94 3.93
C ASN A 118 -20.89 -4.19 3.94
N ALA A 119 -20.03 -4.40 2.94
CA ALA A 119 -18.65 -3.91 2.87
C ALA A 119 -17.79 -4.27 4.10
N GLN A 120 -18.20 -5.30 4.85
CA GLN A 120 -17.56 -5.75 6.08
C GLN A 120 -17.48 -7.27 6.13
N LEU A 121 -16.34 -7.79 6.61
CA LEU A 121 -16.15 -9.20 6.94
C LEU A 121 -15.88 -9.33 8.44
N TYR A 122 -16.78 -9.97 9.17
CA TYR A 122 -16.61 -10.29 10.59
C TYR A 122 -15.87 -11.62 10.70
N VAL A 123 -14.73 -11.63 11.36
CA VAL A 123 -13.94 -12.84 11.63
C VAL A 123 -14.03 -13.16 13.11
N TYR A 124 -14.20 -14.44 13.42
CA TYR A 124 -14.18 -14.98 14.78
C TYR A 124 -13.29 -16.22 14.80
N MET A 125 -12.47 -16.33 15.83
CA MET A 125 -11.61 -17.46 16.13
C MET A 125 -12.13 -18.05 17.45
N ASP A 126 -12.59 -19.27 17.36
CA ASP A 126 -12.89 -20.16 18.49
C ASP A 126 -11.60 -20.95 18.75
N ILE A 127 -11.02 -20.85 19.95
CA ILE A 127 -9.68 -21.42 20.24
C ILE A 127 -9.80 -22.79 20.93
N ASP A 128 -10.93 -23.07 21.59
CA ASP A 128 -11.20 -24.29 22.33
C ASP A 128 -12.47 -25.01 21.87
N GLN A 129 -12.66 -25.15 20.55
CA GLN A 129 -13.81 -25.90 20.00
C GLN A 129 -13.97 -27.31 20.61
N MET A 130 -12.88 -27.89 21.17
CA MET A 130 -12.90 -29.11 21.97
C MET A 130 -13.19 -28.87 23.47
N LEU A 131 -14.22 -29.57 23.95
CA LEU A 131 -14.93 -29.55 25.24
C LEU A 131 -14.16 -29.55 26.59
N ASN A 132 -12.85 -29.31 26.65
CA ASN A 132 -12.12 -29.22 27.93
C ASN A 132 -11.44 -27.86 28.13
N PRO A 133 -12.13 -26.86 28.70
CA PRO A 133 -11.63 -25.48 28.90
C PRO A 133 -10.47 -25.36 29.92
N SER A 134 -9.86 -26.48 30.30
CA SER A 134 -8.76 -26.59 31.27
C SER A 134 -7.48 -27.16 30.66
N ILE A 135 -7.45 -27.47 29.36
CA ILE A 135 -6.29 -28.03 28.66
C ILE A 135 -6.19 -27.35 27.28
N GLY A 136 -5.01 -26.84 26.94
CA GLY A 136 -4.71 -26.15 25.68
C GLY A 136 -3.76 -24.97 25.92
N TYR A 137 -2.92 -24.64 24.95
CA TYR A 137 -1.96 -23.53 25.01
C TYR A 137 -2.60 -22.18 24.66
N ARG A 138 -1.88 -21.32 23.94
CA ARG A 138 -2.29 -19.96 23.55
C ARG A 138 -1.98 -19.77 22.08
N VAL A 139 -2.83 -19.01 21.39
CA VAL A 139 -2.54 -18.55 20.02
C VAL A 139 -2.03 -17.13 20.06
N THR A 140 -1.02 -16.81 19.25
CA THR A 140 -0.59 -15.42 19.01
C THR A 140 -0.80 -15.01 17.56
N LEU A 141 -1.62 -13.99 17.31
CA LEU A 141 -1.85 -13.45 15.96
C LEU A 141 -0.79 -12.40 15.59
N ASP A 142 -0.21 -12.53 14.40
CA ASP A 142 0.61 -11.48 13.78
C ASP A 142 -0.27 -10.60 12.89
N ASN A 143 -0.92 -11.19 11.88
CA ASN A 143 -1.76 -10.43 10.97
C ASN A 143 -2.91 -11.23 10.36
N SER A 144 -3.94 -10.50 9.92
CA SER A 144 -5.05 -11.00 9.11
C SER A 144 -5.17 -10.14 7.86
N ILE A 145 -5.18 -10.77 6.68
CA ILE A 145 -5.18 -10.10 5.37
C ILE A 145 -6.37 -10.59 4.55
N LEU A 146 -7.29 -9.68 4.24
CA LEU A 146 -8.37 -9.92 3.28
C LEU A 146 -7.93 -9.46 1.89
N THR A 147 -7.91 -10.38 0.93
CA THR A 147 -7.64 -10.07 -0.48
C THR A 147 -8.91 -10.28 -1.29
N ILE A 148 -9.35 -9.27 -2.03
CA ILE A 148 -10.59 -9.30 -2.82
C ILE A 148 -10.25 -9.05 -4.29
N ARG A 149 -10.84 -9.86 -5.19
CA ARG A 149 -10.90 -9.58 -6.62
C ARG A 149 -12.32 -9.18 -6.97
N TYR A 150 -12.48 -7.98 -7.52
CA TYR A 150 -13.77 -7.48 -7.98
C TYR A 150 -14.00 -7.84 -9.46
N ASN A 151 -15.25 -8.10 -9.82
CA ASN A 151 -15.70 -7.96 -11.20
C ASN A 151 -15.82 -6.46 -11.48
N THR A 152 -15.39 -6.00 -12.66
CA THR A 152 -15.57 -4.60 -13.06
C THR A 152 -16.42 -4.52 -14.32
N SER A 153 -16.99 -3.34 -14.57
CA SER A 153 -17.82 -3.07 -15.76
C SER A 153 -17.06 -3.17 -17.10
N GLY A 154 -15.75 -3.48 -17.07
CA GLY A 154 -14.98 -3.90 -18.24
C GLY A 154 -14.44 -2.76 -19.11
N THR A 155 -14.58 -1.50 -18.70
CA THR A 155 -13.90 -0.39 -19.39
C THR A 155 -12.59 -0.09 -18.66
N ALA A 156 -11.47 -0.60 -19.18
CA ALA A 156 -10.17 -0.17 -18.72
C ALA A 156 -10.08 1.36 -18.83
N PRO A 157 -9.59 2.05 -17.79
CA PRO A 157 -9.55 3.50 -17.83
C PRO A 157 -8.63 3.95 -18.97
N THR A 158 -9.06 4.95 -19.74
CA THR A 158 -8.23 5.48 -20.83
C THR A 158 -7.01 6.17 -20.24
N THR A 159 -5.82 5.69 -20.61
CA THR A 159 -4.55 6.25 -20.17
C THR A 159 -3.93 7.13 -21.24
N VAL A 160 -3.07 8.05 -20.81
CA VAL A 160 -2.20 8.85 -21.66
C VAL A 160 -0.74 8.72 -21.21
N PRO A 161 0.22 8.81 -22.14
CA PRO A 161 1.64 8.76 -21.80
C PRO A 161 2.06 9.97 -20.97
N VAL A 162 2.93 9.74 -19.98
CA VAL A 162 3.74 10.76 -19.33
C VAL A 162 5.12 10.77 -19.99
N PHE A 163 5.36 11.79 -20.80
CA PHE A 163 6.61 12.02 -21.51
C PHE A 163 7.69 12.48 -20.53
N ARG A 164 8.90 11.90 -20.63
CA ARG A 164 10.06 12.23 -19.81
C ARG A 164 11.15 12.90 -20.66
N PHE A 165 11.73 13.95 -20.11
CA PHE A 165 12.89 14.64 -20.68
C PHE A 165 13.99 14.78 -19.64
N TRP A 166 15.24 14.69 -20.07
CA TRP A 166 16.43 14.97 -19.28
C TRP A 166 17.07 16.28 -19.72
N SER A 167 17.46 17.13 -18.78
CA SER A 167 18.34 18.28 -19.04
C SER A 167 19.70 18.10 -18.36
N PRO A 168 20.80 18.01 -19.12
CA PRO A 168 22.14 17.99 -18.54
C PRO A 168 22.53 19.35 -17.94
N LEU A 169 21.88 20.45 -18.33
CA LEU A 169 22.19 21.79 -17.84
C LEU A 169 21.69 22.04 -16.42
N SER A 170 20.47 21.60 -16.11
CA SER A 170 19.88 21.71 -14.77
C SER A 170 20.02 20.42 -13.95
N SER A 171 20.56 19.35 -14.54
CA SER A 171 20.61 18.01 -13.91
C SER A 171 19.24 17.55 -13.41
N SER A 172 18.19 17.81 -14.18
CA SER A 172 16.80 17.59 -13.79
C SER A 172 15.99 16.90 -14.87
N HIS A 173 14.95 16.18 -14.45
CA HIS A 173 13.96 15.63 -15.35
C HIS A 173 12.71 16.51 -15.44
N PHE A 174 12.04 16.47 -16.59
CA PHE A 174 10.76 17.09 -16.82
C PHE A 174 9.73 16.04 -17.27
N TYR A 175 8.49 16.15 -16.76
CA TYR A 175 7.42 15.19 -17.00
C TYR A 175 6.15 15.90 -17.47
N THR A 176 5.55 15.43 -18.56
CA THR A 176 4.29 16.02 -19.05
C THR A 176 3.41 14.99 -19.76
N THR A 177 2.09 15.13 -19.60
CA THR A 177 1.07 14.45 -20.41
C THR A 177 0.65 15.27 -21.63
N ASN A 178 1.07 16.54 -21.70
CA ASN A 178 0.65 17.46 -22.74
C ASN A 178 1.51 17.26 -24.00
N GLU A 179 0.90 16.70 -25.05
CA GLU A 179 1.57 16.48 -26.33
C GLU A 179 2.08 17.77 -26.98
N ALA A 180 1.37 18.89 -26.84
CA ALA A 180 1.83 20.17 -27.37
C ALA A 180 3.03 20.72 -26.60
N GLU A 181 3.12 20.45 -25.29
CA GLU A 181 4.30 20.80 -24.48
C GLU A 181 5.51 19.94 -24.88
N ARG A 182 5.31 18.62 -25.05
CA ARG A 182 6.32 17.70 -25.60
C ARG A 182 6.82 18.19 -26.97
N ASP A 183 5.91 18.45 -27.89
CA ASP A 183 6.23 18.83 -29.27
C ASP A 183 6.91 20.21 -29.32
N SER A 184 6.50 21.15 -28.48
CA SER A 184 7.16 22.44 -28.33
C SER A 184 8.60 22.31 -27.82
N ILE A 185 8.86 21.41 -26.86
CA ILE A 185 10.22 21.18 -26.37
C ILE A 185 11.10 20.59 -27.48
N LEU A 186 10.59 19.57 -28.18
CA LEU A 186 11.28 18.91 -29.29
C LEU A 186 11.58 19.87 -30.46
N ALA A 187 10.69 20.83 -30.73
CA ALA A 187 10.84 21.77 -31.84
C ALA A 187 11.80 22.93 -31.51
N ASN A 188 11.86 23.36 -30.25
CA ASN A 188 12.52 24.62 -29.87
C ASN A 188 13.84 24.45 -29.11
N TYR A 189 14.15 23.26 -28.62
CA TYR A 189 15.39 23.01 -27.86
C TYR A 189 16.20 21.86 -28.47
N SER A 190 17.52 22.01 -28.51
CA SER A 190 18.42 20.93 -28.89
C SER A 190 18.57 19.91 -27.75
N SER A 191 19.07 18.71 -28.09
CA SER A 191 19.32 17.63 -27.13
C SER A 191 20.29 18.01 -26.00
N ASP A 192 21.17 18.99 -26.24
CA ASP A 192 22.10 19.51 -25.24
C ASP A 192 21.40 20.33 -24.14
N ILE A 193 20.15 20.73 -24.36
CA ILE A 193 19.29 21.41 -23.38
C ILE A 193 18.24 20.44 -22.85
N TRP A 194 17.50 19.76 -23.75
CA TRP A 194 16.47 18.80 -23.41
C TRP A 194 16.55 17.57 -24.31
N THR A 195 16.88 16.42 -23.72
CA THR A 195 16.84 15.12 -24.38
C THR A 195 15.51 14.43 -24.06
N TYR A 196 14.74 14.07 -25.09
CA TYR A 196 13.53 13.27 -24.90
C TYR A 196 13.89 11.81 -24.63
N GLU A 197 13.36 11.26 -23.54
CA GLU A 197 13.65 9.90 -23.08
C GLU A 197 12.48 8.93 -23.30
N GLY A 198 11.40 9.40 -23.92
CA GLY A 198 10.22 8.58 -24.22
C GLY A 198 9.11 8.68 -23.16
N THR A 199 8.24 7.68 -23.15
CA THR A 199 7.17 7.54 -22.15
C THR A 199 7.73 6.90 -20.88
N ALA A 200 7.66 7.62 -19.75
CA ALA A 200 8.07 7.06 -18.46
C ALA A 200 7.05 6.07 -17.88
N TYR A 201 5.77 6.37 -18.06
CA TYR A 201 4.62 5.56 -17.64
C TYR A 201 3.33 6.15 -18.23
N ASN A 202 2.22 5.44 -18.08
CA ASN A 202 0.90 5.84 -18.51
C ASN A 202 0.05 6.31 -17.31
N ALA A 203 -0.50 7.52 -17.38
CA ALA A 203 -1.32 8.14 -16.34
C ALA A 203 -2.76 8.38 -16.84
N LEU A 204 -3.64 8.86 -15.94
CA LEU A 204 -5.02 9.20 -16.27
C LEU A 204 -5.19 10.71 -16.43
N LEU A 205 -6.04 11.16 -17.35
CA LEU A 205 -6.40 12.59 -17.48
C LEU A 205 -7.50 13.03 -16.50
N THR A 206 -8.25 12.07 -15.97
CA THR A 206 -9.33 12.30 -15.01
C THR A 206 -9.41 11.11 -14.06
N ALA A 207 -9.86 11.33 -12.83
CA ALA A 207 -10.17 10.25 -11.89
C ALA A 207 -11.27 9.33 -12.45
N GLY A 208 -12.23 9.89 -13.21
CA GLY A 208 -13.36 9.12 -13.74
C GLY A 208 -14.09 8.34 -12.66
N THR A 209 -14.27 7.03 -12.89
CA THR A 209 -14.79 6.06 -11.92
C THR A 209 -13.67 5.22 -11.29
N THR A 210 -12.47 5.78 -11.12
CA THR A 210 -11.33 5.10 -10.50
C THR A 210 -11.01 5.72 -9.15
N ALA A 211 -10.23 5.02 -8.32
CA ALA A 211 -9.68 5.57 -7.07
C ALA A 211 -8.51 6.55 -7.30
N ALA A 212 -8.24 6.99 -8.53
CA ALA A 212 -7.11 7.85 -8.82
C ALA A 212 -7.28 9.25 -8.22
N ARG A 213 -6.16 9.81 -7.76
CA ARG A 213 -6.03 11.11 -7.12
C ARG A 213 -5.22 12.06 -8.01
N PRO A 214 -5.45 13.38 -7.93
CA PRO A 214 -4.70 14.34 -8.72
C PRO A 214 -3.23 14.37 -8.32
N VAL A 215 -2.35 14.38 -9.31
CA VAL A 215 -0.94 14.73 -9.17
C VAL A 215 -0.79 16.20 -9.56
N HIS A 216 -0.36 16.99 -8.58
CA HIS A 216 -0.23 18.43 -8.63
C HIS A 216 1.14 18.84 -9.16
N ARG A 217 1.19 19.81 -10.07
CA ARG A 217 2.43 20.35 -10.64
C ARG A 217 2.69 21.76 -10.13
N PHE A 218 3.96 22.02 -9.81
CA PHE A 218 4.46 23.33 -9.43
C PHE A 218 5.68 23.69 -10.26
N TRP A 219 5.82 24.98 -10.55
CA TRP A 219 7.02 25.56 -11.14
C TRP A 219 7.78 26.40 -10.11
N SER A 220 9.09 26.24 -10.04
CA SER A 220 9.98 27.15 -9.28
C SER A 220 10.94 27.87 -10.22
N PRO A 221 10.83 29.21 -10.35
CA PRO A 221 11.80 30.00 -11.09
C PRO A 221 13.21 29.91 -10.49
N SER A 222 13.31 29.90 -9.15
CA SER A 222 14.59 29.84 -8.44
C SER A 222 15.29 28.49 -8.58
N ALA A 223 14.54 27.39 -8.61
CA ALA A 223 15.11 26.07 -8.87
C ALA A 223 15.20 25.76 -10.37
N SER A 224 14.60 26.58 -11.24
CA SER A 224 14.45 26.31 -12.68
C SER A 224 13.90 24.90 -12.95
N GLY A 225 12.92 24.47 -12.17
CA GLY A 225 12.43 23.10 -12.20
C GLY A 225 10.99 22.93 -11.76
N HIS A 226 10.43 21.78 -12.10
CA HIS A 226 9.08 21.39 -11.73
C HIS A 226 9.09 20.46 -10.51
N PHE A 227 8.03 20.53 -9.72
CA PHE A 227 7.75 19.61 -8.63
C PHE A 227 6.38 18.96 -8.82
N TYR A 228 6.27 17.68 -8.46
CA TYR A 228 5.06 16.88 -8.63
C TYR A 228 4.71 16.18 -7.33
N THR A 229 3.44 16.24 -6.94
CA THR A 229 2.96 15.54 -5.74
C THR A 229 1.52 15.07 -5.86
N ILE A 230 1.26 13.83 -5.44
CA ILE A 230 -0.10 13.31 -5.23
C ILE A 230 -0.66 13.68 -3.84
N SER A 231 0.21 14.12 -2.93
CA SER A 231 -0.16 14.45 -1.56
C SER A 231 -0.83 15.82 -1.51
N THR A 232 -2.12 15.82 -1.19
CA THR A 232 -2.89 17.06 -0.99
C THR A 232 -2.29 17.91 0.13
N THR A 233 -1.81 17.27 1.21
CA THR A 233 -1.13 17.95 2.33
C THR A 233 0.19 18.61 1.90
N GLU A 234 1.00 17.96 1.07
CA GLU A 234 2.26 18.53 0.56
C GLU A 234 1.97 19.72 -0.37
N LYS A 235 0.98 19.57 -1.26
CA LYS A 235 0.49 20.66 -2.12
C LYS A 235 0.00 21.86 -1.30
N ASP A 236 -0.86 21.64 -0.31
CA ASP A 236 -1.40 22.71 0.54
C ASP A 236 -0.30 23.35 1.39
N GLY A 237 0.65 22.56 1.89
CA GLY A 237 1.81 23.05 2.62
C GLY A 237 2.70 23.97 1.79
N ILE A 238 2.97 23.63 0.52
CA ILE A 238 3.75 24.48 -0.39
C ILE A 238 3.03 25.80 -0.64
N ILE A 239 1.73 25.76 -0.95
CA ILE A 239 0.91 26.95 -1.23
C ILE A 239 0.85 27.88 0.01
N ALA A 240 0.72 27.31 1.20
CA ALA A 240 0.63 28.09 2.44
C ALA A 240 1.98 28.69 2.86
N THR A 241 3.09 28.01 2.55
CA THR A 241 4.43 28.37 3.05
C THR A 241 5.17 29.33 2.11
N TYR A 242 5.03 29.14 0.80
CA TYR A 242 5.86 29.84 -0.19
C TYR A 242 5.02 30.76 -1.07
N PRO A 243 5.51 31.98 -1.37
CA PRO A 243 4.87 32.84 -2.35
C PRO A 243 5.02 32.26 -3.77
N SER A 244 4.14 32.67 -4.68
CA SER A 244 4.15 32.22 -6.08
C SER A 244 5.46 32.52 -6.81
N SER A 245 6.19 33.54 -6.39
CA SER A 245 7.53 33.86 -6.93
C SER A 245 8.58 32.79 -6.63
N VAL A 246 8.36 31.92 -5.64
CA VAL A 246 9.22 30.78 -5.29
C VAL A 246 8.63 29.48 -5.83
N TRP A 247 7.33 29.26 -5.60
CA TRP A 247 6.59 28.10 -6.08
C TRP A 247 5.23 28.52 -6.65
N THR A 248 5.10 28.50 -7.97
CA THR A 248 3.83 28.72 -8.65
C THR A 248 3.11 27.39 -8.81
N TYR A 249 1.89 27.29 -8.29
CA TYR A 249 1.02 26.14 -8.54
C TYR A 249 0.48 26.21 -9.98
N GLU A 250 0.72 25.17 -10.77
CA GLU A 250 0.33 25.11 -12.18
C GLU A 250 -0.92 24.24 -12.42
N GLY A 251 -1.48 23.65 -11.36
CA GLY A 251 -2.67 22.82 -11.44
C GLY A 251 -2.40 21.32 -11.37
N ILE A 252 -3.34 20.55 -11.90
CA ILE A 252 -3.28 19.09 -11.97
C ILE A 252 -2.56 18.71 -13.26
N ALA A 253 -1.45 17.99 -13.17
CA ALA A 253 -0.74 17.47 -14.35
C ALA A 253 -1.40 16.21 -14.91
N PHE A 254 -1.81 15.32 -14.02
CA PHE A 254 -2.48 14.05 -14.35
C PHE A 254 -3.09 13.45 -13.07
N TYR A 255 -3.72 12.29 -13.20
CA TYR A 255 -4.25 11.48 -12.10
C TYR A 255 -3.50 10.15 -12.05
N ALA A 256 -3.19 9.70 -10.83
CA ALA A 256 -2.49 8.45 -10.54
C ALA A 256 -3.05 7.85 -9.25
N PHE A 257 -2.61 6.66 -8.85
CA PHE A 257 -3.13 5.99 -7.66
C PHE A 257 -2.21 6.20 -6.46
N ALA A 258 -2.75 6.57 -5.30
CA ALA A 258 -1.97 6.59 -4.08
C ALA A 258 -1.63 5.17 -3.61
N ALA A 259 -0.58 5.03 -2.80
CA ALA A 259 -0.21 3.74 -2.24
C ALA A 259 -1.35 3.17 -1.36
N GLY A 260 -1.76 1.95 -1.68
CA GLY A 260 -2.90 1.27 -1.05
C GLY A 260 -4.24 1.43 -1.79
N GLU A 261 -4.30 2.31 -2.79
CA GLU A 261 -5.51 2.59 -3.59
C GLU A 261 -5.37 2.15 -5.06
N GLN A 262 -4.25 1.55 -5.42
CA GLN A 262 -3.95 1.18 -6.81
C GLN A 262 -4.63 -0.12 -7.26
N PRO A 263 -5.12 -0.19 -8.51
CA PRO A 263 -5.64 -1.43 -9.08
C PRO A 263 -4.51 -2.37 -9.50
N LEU A 264 -4.86 -3.64 -9.75
CA LEU A 264 -3.97 -4.60 -10.40
C LEU A 264 -3.54 -4.08 -11.78
N GLY A 265 -2.30 -4.40 -12.18
CA GLY A 265 -1.74 -3.95 -13.46
C GLY A 265 -1.13 -2.54 -13.41
N THR A 266 -0.97 -1.97 -12.22
CA THR A 266 -0.18 -0.75 -12.01
C THR A 266 1.13 -1.06 -11.31
N SER A 267 2.13 -0.21 -11.55
CA SER A 267 3.47 -0.30 -10.97
C SER A 267 3.81 0.97 -10.20
N PRO A 268 4.67 0.87 -9.18
CA PRO A 268 5.08 2.03 -8.40
C PRO A 268 5.98 2.98 -9.20
N VAL A 269 5.76 4.28 -9.02
CA VAL A 269 6.68 5.34 -9.40
C VAL A 269 7.43 5.76 -8.14
N TYR A 270 8.73 5.57 -8.14
CA TYR A 270 9.64 5.84 -7.04
C TYR A 270 10.03 7.33 -7.02
N ARG A 271 10.10 7.94 -5.83
CA ARG A 271 10.52 9.33 -5.61
C ARG A 271 11.88 9.38 -4.93
N PHE A 272 12.75 10.25 -5.43
CA PHE A 272 14.01 10.59 -4.80
C PHE A 272 14.15 12.11 -4.66
N TRP A 273 14.83 12.55 -3.61
CA TRP A 273 15.27 13.93 -3.42
C TRP A 273 16.79 14.03 -3.49
N SER A 274 17.31 15.02 -4.21
CA SER A 274 18.73 15.38 -4.15
C SER A 274 18.91 16.76 -3.53
N PRO A 275 19.55 16.87 -2.35
CA PRO A 275 19.90 18.17 -1.79
C PRO A 275 21.03 18.87 -2.59
N LEU A 276 21.81 18.11 -3.37
CA LEU A 276 22.93 18.64 -4.17
C LEU A 276 22.44 19.45 -5.37
N VAL A 277 21.44 18.93 -6.09
CA VAL A 277 20.86 19.61 -7.26
C VAL A 277 19.52 20.27 -6.96
N SER A 278 18.99 20.12 -5.74
CA SER A 278 17.70 20.67 -5.32
C SER A 278 16.51 20.24 -6.20
N HIS A 279 16.54 18.99 -6.67
CA HIS A 279 15.52 18.42 -7.53
C HIS A 279 15.01 17.07 -7.02
N HIS A 280 13.73 16.80 -7.31
CA HIS A 280 13.17 15.47 -7.19
C HIS A 280 13.38 14.69 -8.48
N PHE A 281 13.54 13.38 -8.34
CA PHE A 281 13.60 12.43 -9.44
C PHE A 281 12.51 11.37 -9.30
N PHE A 282 11.85 11.05 -10.40
CA PHE A 282 10.75 10.08 -10.46
C PHE A 282 11.02 8.99 -11.48
N THR A 283 10.89 7.73 -11.09
CA THR A 283 11.07 6.60 -12.01
C THR A 283 10.13 5.45 -11.72
N MET A 284 9.54 4.85 -12.76
CA MET A 284 8.86 3.56 -12.67
C MET A 284 9.83 2.38 -12.83
N ASN A 285 11.04 2.63 -13.36
CA ASN A 285 12.01 1.59 -13.62
C ASN A 285 12.66 1.12 -12.30
N ALA A 286 12.30 -0.10 -11.87
CA ALA A 286 12.83 -0.70 -10.66
C ALA A 286 14.35 -0.86 -10.69
N ALA A 287 14.95 -1.18 -11.84
CA ALA A 287 16.40 -1.29 -11.99
C ALA A 287 17.11 0.06 -11.88
N GLU A 288 16.48 1.15 -12.35
CA GLU A 288 17.01 2.51 -12.18
C GLU A 288 16.98 2.93 -10.70
N LYS A 289 15.88 2.64 -10.00
CA LYS A 289 15.77 2.83 -8.55
C LYS A 289 16.83 2.01 -7.80
N ASP A 290 16.99 0.73 -8.11
CA ASP A 290 17.96 -0.16 -7.46
C ASP A 290 19.41 0.29 -7.75
N TYR A 291 19.69 0.73 -8.98
CA TYR A 291 20.99 1.28 -9.34
C TYR A 291 21.31 2.54 -8.52
N ILE A 292 20.35 3.45 -8.34
CA ILE A 292 20.56 4.66 -7.54
C ILE A 292 20.87 4.31 -6.09
N LEU A 293 20.08 3.41 -5.50
CA LEU A 293 20.27 2.95 -4.12
C LEU A 293 21.63 2.25 -3.90
N ALA A 294 22.12 1.52 -4.90
CA ALA A 294 23.38 0.80 -4.82
C ALA A 294 24.62 1.70 -5.02
N ASN A 295 24.49 2.80 -5.78
CA ASN A 295 25.64 3.57 -6.26
C ASN A 295 25.74 4.99 -5.68
N TYR A 296 24.69 5.51 -5.04
CA TYR A 296 24.69 6.86 -4.47
C TYR A 296 24.30 6.85 -2.99
N SER A 297 25.00 7.65 -2.19
CA SER A 297 24.63 7.88 -0.80
C SER A 297 23.40 8.79 -0.69
N SER A 298 22.74 8.76 0.47
CA SER A 298 21.60 9.65 0.79
C SER A 298 21.94 11.14 0.70
N SER A 299 23.21 11.51 0.87
CA SER A 299 23.69 12.88 0.67
C SER A 299 23.63 13.34 -0.80
N VAL A 300 23.52 12.42 -1.75
CA VAL A 300 23.34 12.71 -3.17
C VAL A 300 21.90 12.44 -3.59
N TRP A 301 21.38 11.25 -3.28
CA TRP A 301 20.01 10.84 -3.58
C TRP A 301 19.38 10.17 -2.36
N THR A 302 18.43 10.84 -1.74
CA THR A 302 17.60 10.27 -0.68
C THR A 302 16.36 9.63 -1.32
N TYR A 303 16.17 8.33 -1.10
CA TYR A 303 14.93 7.67 -1.50
C TYR A 303 13.79 8.06 -0.55
N GLU A 304 12.70 8.58 -1.12
CA GLU A 304 11.56 9.09 -0.37
C GLU A 304 10.34 8.15 -0.44
N GLY A 305 10.50 6.97 -1.05
CA GLY A 305 9.45 5.98 -1.17
C GLY A 305 8.72 6.03 -2.52
N ILE A 306 7.47 5.58 -2.50
CA ILE A 306 6.60 5.53 -3.68
C ILE A 306 5.85 6.85 -3.77
N ALA A 307 6.02 7.56 -4.88
CA ALA A 307 5.31 8.80 -5.19
C ALA A 307 3.82 8.51 -5.46
N TRP A 308 3.55 7.54 -6.31
CA TRP A 308 2.22 7.06 -6.72
C TRP A 308 2.39 5.75 -7.52
N TYR A 309 1.28 5.13 -7.90
CA TYR A 309 1.22 4.01 -8.83
C TYR A 309 0.57 4.47 -10.15
N ALA A 310 1.10 3.98 -11.27
CA ALA A 310 0.63 4.29 -12.61
C ALA A 310 0.69 3.04 -13.51
N PHE A 311 0.12 3.10 -14.70
CA PHE A 311 0.17 2.00 -15.65
C PHE A 311 1.53 1.97 -16.35
N GLU A 312 2.01 0.76 -16.66
CA GLU A 312 3.23 0.57 -17.47
C GLU A 312 3.08 1.25 -18.85
N PRO A 313 4.18 1.77 -19.43
CA PRO A 313 4.21 2.53 -20.68
C PRO A 313 3.76 1.73 -21.92
#